data_AF-A0A840VHT0-F1
#
_entry.id   AF-A0A840VHT0-F1
#
_cell.length_a   1.000
_cell.length_b   1.000
_cell.length_c   1.000
_cell.angle_alpha   90.00
_cell.angle_beta   90.00
_cell.angle_gamma   90.00
#
_symmetry.space_group_name_H-M   'P 1'
#
loop_
_entity.id
_entity.type
_entity.pdbx_description
1 polymer ?
#
loop_
_entity_poly.entity_id
_entity_poly.type
_entity_poly.pdbx_seq_one_letter_code
_entity_poly.pdbx_strand_id
1 'polypeptide(L)'
;MLFDKGLAVSLPARELAEATPEGALLDAEAVLRQRLSSGLRAAVQLLRDHVEAVGGRLVFILRSEIFTHGEALAWLNARLGEVEDHLSLSDGVVVHLLPGRRNHLFFYRSSQAEAVAALRRLAMRAPELAPQLVSQVNSCLGFGEGKAKYTPRPVLLQATGQAFAGMASFREFYFNDCGIEDSVARNELAGDLPADKLALYGEVTYIPVTGVAAADPAFNLYVAQRIRAVLRTPERLLLLGAPLAAGKEDTVPRMLTRLLRGLLEHGGVLPRAVLGNVIIATALLAPADLPDAKLELVIPEGFEFWRLPRAYYSRFSRISVTVPRHRAMPPELQAMLTTAFGARPQIERLDPPPRSARAGSDGDE
;
A
#
# COMPACT_ATOMS: atom_id res chain seq x y z
N MET A 1 15.72 -19.29 11.69
CA MET A 1 14.56 -18.79 10.91
C MET A 1 14.39 -17.32 11.23
N LEU A 2 13.62 -16.53 10.48
CA LEU A 2 13.28 -15.18 10.96
C LEU A 2 12.29 -15.36 12.12
N PHE A 3 12.51 -14.68 13.26
CA PHE A 3 11.60 -14.66 14.41
C PHE A 3 11.40 -16.00 15.15
N ASP A 4 12.30 -16.98 14.99
CA ASP A 4 12.22 -18.28 15.67
C ASP A 4 12.36 -18.17 17.20
N LYS A 5 13.19 -17.27 17.69
CA LYS A 5 13.33 -16.96 19.12
C LYS A 5 12.27 -15.99 19.66
N GLY A 6 11.22 -15.74 18.87
CA GLY A 6 10.15 -14.80 19.17
C GLY A 6 10.40 -13.38 18.64
N LEU A 7 9.32 -12.60 18.64
CA LEU A 7 9.23 -11.28 18.06
C LEU A 7 8.54 -10.32 19.02
N ALA A 8 9.22 -9.23 19.34
CA ALA A 8 8.61 -8.05 19.94
C ALA A 8 8.14 -7.09 18.84
N VAL A 9 6.94 -6.52 18.94
CA VAL A 9 6.41 -5.62 17.91
C VAL A 9 5.98 -4.30 18.52
N SER A 10 6.59 -3.20 18.12
CA SER A 10 6.12 -1.87 18.49
C SER A 10 4.99 -1.42 17.57
N LEU A 11 3.88 -1.00 18.19
CA LEU A 11 2.73 -0.45 17.49
C LEU A 11 2.80 1.09 17.46
N PRO A 12 2.31 1.74 16.39
CA PRO A 12 2.33 3.20 16.30
C PRO A 12 1.30 3.81 17.25
N ALA A 13 1.74 4.79 18.05
CA ALA A 13 0.94 5.39 19.12
C ALA A 13 -0.39 6.02 18.64
N ARG A 14 -0.42 6.59 17.43
CA ARG A 14 -1.61 7.24 16.86
C ARG A 14 -2.79 6.28 16.71
N GLU A 15 -2.54 5.03 16.33
CA GLU A 15 -3.56 4.01 16.11
C GLU A 15 -4.06 3.40 17.43
N LEU A 16 -3.36 3.69 18.53
CA LEU A 16 -3.68 3.24 19.88
C LEU A 16 -4.24 4.37 20.75
N ALA A 17 -4.37 5.60 20.23
CA ALA A 17 -4.83 6.75 21.00
C ALA A 17 -6.27 6.60 21.53
N GLU A 18 -7.12 5.85 20.81
CA GLU A 18 -8.47 5.49 21.24
C GLU A 18 -8.54 4.11 21.93
N ALA A 19 -7.44 3.37 21.99
CA ALA A 19 -7.38 2.09 22.66
C ALA A 19 -7.18 2.29 24.17
N THR A 20 -7.90 1.52 24.99
CA THR A 20 -7.71 1.47 26.45
C THR A 20 -7.11 0.12 26.86
N PRO A 21 -5.89 -0.22 26.42
CA PRO A 21 -5.31 -1.51 26.75
C PRO A 21 -4.90 -1.57 28.21
N GLU A 22 -5.13 -2.73 28.84
CA GLU A 22 -4.61 -3.03 30.18
C GLU A 22 -3.15 -3.47 30.07
N GLY A 23 -2.22 -2.57 30.40
CA GLY A 23 -0.78 -2.86 30.44
C GLY A 23 0.01 -2.34 29.24
N ALA A 24 1.33 -2.58 29.26
CA ALA A 24 2.25 -2.11 28.21
C ALA A 24 2.64 -3.21 27.20
N LEU A 25 2.35 -4.48 27.52
CA LEU A 25 2.63 -5.65 26.70
C LEU A 25 1.34 -6.40 26.44
N LEU A 26 1.05 -6.69 25.18
CA LEU A 26 -0.15 -7.39 24.76
C LEU A 26 0.20 -8.61 23.90
N ASP A 27 -0.66 -9.63 23.95
CA ASP A 27 -0.68 -10.68 22.94
C ASP A 27 -1.41 -10.21 21.66
N ALA A 28 -1.36 -11.03 20.62
CA ALA A 28 -1.98 -10.71 19.33
C ALA A 28 -3.51 -10.56 19.44
N GLU A 29 -4.17 -11.39 20.25
CA GLU A 29 -5.62 -11.37 20.41
C GLU A 29 -6.10 -10.08 21.08
N ALA A 30 -5.42 -9.65 22.14
CA ALA A 30 -5.70 -8.40 22.85
C ALA A 30 -5.53 -7.19 21.93
N VAL A 31 -4.53 -7.21 21.03
CA VAL A 31 -4.33 -6.17 20.01
C VAL A 31 -5.44 -6.20 18.96
N LEU A 32 -5.78 -7.38 18.42
CA LEU A 32 -6.81 -7.52 17.38
C LEU A 32 -8.22 -7.16 17.88
N ARG A 33 -8.48 -7.26 19.19
CA ARG A 33 -9.73 -6.76 19.81
C ARG A 33 -9.83 -5.24 19.85
N GLN A 34 -8.72 -4.52 19.72
CA GLN A 34 -8.74 -3.05 19.66
C GLN A 34 -9.30 -2.55 18.33
N ARG A 35 -9.72 -1.29 18.31
CA ARG A 35 -10.15 -0.60 17.11
C ARG A 35 -8.94 -0.14 16.28
N LEU A 36 -8.39 -1.06 15.49
CA LEU A 36 -7.28 -0.81 14.58
C LEU A 36 -7.74 -0.39 13.19
N SER A 37 -6.95 0.41 12.46
CA SER A 37 -7.10 0.51 11.00
C SER A 37 -6.93 -0.87 10.34
N SER A 38 -7.55 -1.07 9.18
CA SER A 38 -7.53 -2.40 8.56
C SER A 38 -6.15 -2.80 8.02
N GLY A 39 -5.30 -1.86 7.61
CA GLY A 39 -3.92 -2.15 7.23
C GLY A 39 -3.08 -2.60 8.43
N LEU A 40 -3.21 -1.92 9.58
CA LEU A 40 -2.55 -2.35 10.81
C LEU A 40 -3.06 -3.72 11.28
N ARG A 41 -4.39 -3.92 11.25
CA ARG A 41 -5.00 -5.23 11.56
C ARG A 41 -4.45 -6.34 10.66
N ALA A 42 -4.34 -6.08 9.35
CA ALA A 42 -3.80 -7.04 8.40
C ALA A 42 -2.30 -7.33 8.66
N ALA A 43 -1.52 -6.32 9.02
CA ALA A 43 -0.11 -6.50 9.38
C ALA A 43 0.04 -7.32 10.68
N VAL A 44 -0.76 -7.02 11.71
CA VAL A 44 -0.80 -7.80 12.96
C VAL A 44 -1.18 -9.26 12.69
N GLN A 45 -2.21 -9.48 11.86
CA GLN A 45 -2.65 -10.82 11.47
C GLN A 45 -1.54 -11.59 10.74
N LEU A 46 -0.88 -10.95 9.76
CA LEU A 46 0.23 -11.54 9.02
C LEU A 46 1.39 -11.95 9.95
N LEU A 47 1.73 -11.10 10.93
CA LEU A 47 2.79 -11.41 11.89
C LEU A 47 2.39 -12.54 12.84
N ARG A 48 1.14 -12.55 13.30
CA ARG A 48 0.62 -13.64 14.13
C ARG A 48 0.73 -14.97 13.41
N ASP A 49 0.18 -15.05 12.20
CA ASP A 49 0.18 -16.28 11.40
C ASP A 49 1.61 -16.75 11.10
N HIS A 50 2.53 -15.82 10.82
CA HIS A 50 3.93 -16.15 10.57
C HIS A 50 4.65 -16.67 11.83
N VAL A 51 4.50 -15.98 12.97
CA VAL A 51 5.18 -16.37 14.22
C VAL A 51 4.62 -17.67 14.77
N GLU A 52 3.31 -17.89 14.68
CA GLU A 52 2.66 -19.16 15.03
C GLU A 52 3.20 -20.32 14.16
N ALA A 53 3.33 -20.11 12.85
CA ALA A 53 3.84 -21.14 11.94
C ALA A 53 5.29 -21.57 12.22
N VAL A 54 6.11 -20.70 12.81
CA VAL A 54 7.49 -21.00 13.21
C VAL A 54 7.63 -21.38 14.69
N GLY A 55 6.53 -21.45 15.44
CA GLY A 55 6.52 -21.79 16.86
C GLY A 55 7.14 -20.73 17.78
N GLY A 56 7.22 -19.48 17.33
CA GLY A 56 7.82 -18.38 18.09
C GLY A 56 6.85 -17.72 19.07
N ARG A 57 7.39 -16.92 19.99
CA ARG A 57 6.60 -16.06 20.89
C ARG A 57 6.35 -14.70 20.24
N LEU A 58 5.11 -14.25 20.15
CA LEU A 58 4.76 -12.90 19.67
C LEU A 58 4.29 -12.01 20.83
N VAL A 59 4.90 -10.84 20.99
CA VAL A 59 4.49 -9.84 22.00
C VAL A 59 4.43 -8.46 21.36
N PHE A 60 3.34 -7.74 21.56
CA PHE A 60 3.18 -6.36 21.13
C PHE A 60 3.50 -5.40 22.27
N ILE A 61 4.23 -4.33 21.96
CA ILE A 61 4.67 -3.31 22.89
C ILE A 61 3.92 -2.02 22.58
N LEU A 62 3.21 -1.54 23.59
CA LEU A 62 2.51 -0.26 23.56
C LEU A 62 3.44 0.84 24.06
N ARG A 63 3.34 2.02 23.45
CA ARG A 63 4.15 3.20 23.81
C ARG A 63 5.64 2.90 23.89
N SER A 64 6.16 2.20 22.88
CA SER A 64 7.57 1.78 22.79
C SER A 64 8.58 2.90 23.06
N GLU A 65 8.21 4.15 22.80
CA GLU A 65 9.01 5.36 23.06
C GLU A 65 9.43 5.54 24.53
N ILE A 66 8.73 4.94 25.50
CA ILE A 66 9.11 5.02 26.91
C ILE A 66 10.21 4.02 27.29
N PHE A 67 10.43 2.98 26.48
CA PHE A 67 11.36 1.89 26.78
C PHE A 67 12.71 2.07 26.08
N THR A 68 13.27 3.28 26.17
CA THR A 68 14.52 3.63 25.48
C THR A 68 15.75 3.57 26.39
N HIS A 69 15.59 3.65 27.71
CA HIS A 69 16.71 3.66 28.67
C HIS A 69 16.26 3.33 30.10
N GLY A 70 17.24 3.17 31.00
CA GLY A 70 17.05 3.08 32.44
C GLY A 70 16.20 1.91 32.92
N GLU A 71 15.48 2.13 34.02
CA GLU A 71 14.62 1.13 34.65
C GLU A 71 13.50 0.63 33.73
N ALA A 72 12.94 1.51 32.89
CA ALA A 72 11.89 1.13 31.95
C ALA A 72 12.40 0.10 30.92
N LEU A 73 13.57 0.33 30.32
CA LEU A 73 14.18 -0.63 29.40
C LEU A 73 14.58 -1.92 30.12
N ALA A 74 15.13 -1.84 31.34
CA ALA A 74 15.47 -3.02 32.13
C ALA A 74 14.23 -3.86 32.46
N TRP A 75 13.12 -3.20 32.84
CA TRP A 75 11.82 -3.81 33.06
C TRP A 75 11.34 -4.54 31.80
N LEU A 76 11.37 -3.87 30.64
CA LEU A 76 10.94 -4.45 29.38
C LEU A 76 11.77 -5.69 29.03
N ASN A 77 13.09 -5.58 29.13
CA ASN A 77 14.02 -6.67 28.83
C ASN A 77 13.76 -7.90 29.69
N ALA A 78 13.48 -7.73 30.99
CA ALA A 78 13.13 -8.82 31.89
C ALA A 78 11.84 -9.57 31.48
N ARG A 79 10.86 -8.88 30.86
CA ARG A 79 9.59 -9.51 30.41
C ARG A 79 9.70 -10.13 29.01
N LEU A 80 10.50 -9.54 28.14
CA LEU A 80 10.77 -10.08 26.81
C LEU A 80 11.62 -11.34 26.88
N GLY A 81 12.53 -11.45 27.86
CA GLY A 81 13.39 -12.62 28.03
C GLY A 81 14.32 -12.79 26.83
N GLU A 82 14.28 -13.97 26.21
CA GLU A 82 15.15 -14.37 25.09
C GLU A 82 14.75 -13.80 23.72
N VAL A 83 13.71 -12.96 23.64
CA VAL A 83 13.26 -12.36 22.37
C VAL A 83 14.34 -11.40 21.83
N GLU A 84 15.06 -11.81 20.79
CA GLU A 84 16.18 -11.04 20.18
C GLU A 84 15.72 -10.07 19.09
N ASP A 85 14.63 -10.40 18.38
CA ASP A 85 14.12 -9.64 17.25
C ASP A 85 13.03 -8.66 17.69
N HIS A 86 13.09 -7.45 17.14
CA HIS A 86 12.09 -6.41 17.31
C HIS A 86 11.63 -5.87 15.96
N LEU A 87 10.32 -5.78 15.73
CA LEU A 87 9.73 -5.19 14.54
C LEU A 87 8.99 -3.89 14.86
N SER A 88 9.38 -2.81 14.17
CA SER A 88 8.63 -1.55 14.18
C SER A 88 7.54 -1.59 13.11
N LEU A 89 6.27 -1.61 13.50
CA LEU A 89 5.16 -1.34 12.60
C LEU A 89 5.00 0.18 12.46
N SER A 90 5.17 0.70 11.25
CA SER A 90 5.15 2.13 10.97
C SER A 90 4.16 2.47 9.86
N ASP A 91 3.40 3.55 10.07
CA ASP A 91 2.56 4.19 9.06
C ASP A 91 3.35 5.22 8.19
N GLY A 92 4.67 5.31 8.38
CA GLY A 92 5.52 6.30 7.71
C GLY A 92 5.62 7.65 8.44
N VAL A 93 5.01 7.80 9.63
CA VAL A 93 5.15 9.01 10.45
C VAL A 93 6.35 8.88 11.39
N VAL A 94 6.40 7.82 12.19
CA VAL A 94 7.48 7.55 13.15
C VAL A 94 7.96 6.12 13.03
N VAL A 95 9.27 5.93 13.22
CA VAL A 95 9.91 4.63 13.38
C VAL A 95 10.38 4.51 14.83
N HIS A 96 9.88 3.52 15.54
CA HIS A 96 10.27 3.23 16.91
C HIS A 96 11.21 2.03 16.93
N LEU A 97 12.42 2.18 17.44
CA LEU A 97 13.40 1.10 17.57
C LEU A 97 13.64 0.79 19.04
N LEU A 98 13.95 -0.47 19.35
CA LEU A 98 14.30 -0.89 20.70
C LEU A 98 15.81 -1.11 20.81
N PRO A 99 16.51 -0.38 21.71
CA PRO A 99 17.94 -0.55 21.91
C PRO A 99 18.30 -1.98 22.32
N GLY A 100 19.42 -2.49 21.79
CA GLY A 100 19.95 -3.81 22.14
C GLY A 100 19.21 -4.99 21.49
N ARG A 101 18.29 -4.73 20.56
CA ARG A 101 17.57 -5.74 19.77
C ARG A 101 17.97 -5.69 18.30
N ARG A 102 17.73 -6.78 17.58
CA ARG A 102 17.81 -6.83 16.12
C ARG A 102 16.56 -6.15 15.58
N ASN A 103 16.71 -4.93 15.08
CA ASN A 103 15.57 -4.12 14.68
C ASN A 103 15.17 -4.36 13.23
N HIS A 104 13.88 -4.53 13.00
CA HIS A 104 13.25 -4.72 11.71
C HIS A 104 12.21 -3.63 11.50
N LEU A 105 11.91 -3.30 10.25
CA LEU A 105 10.88 -2.32 9.89
C LEU A 105 9.81 -2.94 9.02
N PHE A 106 8.56 -2.60 9.30
CA PHE A 106 7.46 -2.89 8.39
C PHE A 106 6.60 -1.64 8.25
N PHE A 107 6.73 -1.00 7.09
CA PHE A 107 5.86 0.09 6.68
C PHE A 107 4.54 -0.46 6.14
N TYR A 108 3.43 -0.13 6.79
CA TYR A 108 2.08 -0.47 6.35
C TYR A 108 1.35 0.81 5.92
N ARG A 109 0.59 0.76 4.83
CA ARG A 109 -0.14 1.91 4.24
C ARG A 109 0.66 3.19 3.91
N SER A 110 1.98 3.22 4.03
CA SER A 110 2.77 4.43 3.73
C SER A 110 3.14 4.54 2.25
N SER A 111 3.17 5.76 1.71
CA SER A 111 3.91 6.04 0.49
C SER A 111 5.42 5.81 0.69
N GLN A 112 6.15 5.58 -0.40
CA GLN A 112 7.61 5.50 -0.33
C GLN A 112 8.20 6.82 0.16
N ALA A 113 7.60 7.95 -0.20
CA ALA A 113 8.05 9.27 0.24
C ALA A 113 7.94 9.44 1.77
N GLU A 114 6.82 9.04 2.37
CA GLU A 114 6.62 9.08 3.82
C GLU A 114 7.58 8.13 4.54
N ALA A 115 7.73 6.90 4.05
CA ALA A 115 8.66 5.94 4.63
C ALA A 115 10.12 6.43 4.57
N VAL A 116 10.54 7.02 3.44
CA VAL A 116 11.87 7.66 3.32
C VAL A 116 11.99 8.84 4.28
N ALA A 117 10.96 9.66 4.44
CA ALA A 117 10.98 10.77 5.38
C ALA A 117 11.08 10.29 6.84
N ALA A 118 10.40 9.19 7.20
CA ALA A 118 10.50 8.57 8.52
C ALA A 118 11.91 8.05 8.79
N LEU A 119 12.53 7.37 7.82
CA LEU A 119 13.90 6.90 7.91
C LEU A 119 14.92 8.05 8.01
N ARG A 120 14.70 9.15 7.28
CA ARG A 120 15.53 10.36 7.42
C ARG A 120 15.39 10.97 8.81
N ARG A 121 14.17 11.07 9.35
CA ARG A 121 13.94 11.55 10.73
C ARG A 121 14.66 10.66 11.75
N LEU A 122 14.61 9.34 11.57
CA LEU A 122 15.36 8.40 12.40
C LEU A 122 16.87 8.66 12.31
N ALA A 123 17.42 8.74 11.10
CA ALA A 123 18.86 8.96 10.89
C ALA A 123 19.36 10.28 11.50
N MET A 124 18.54 11.34 11.46
CA MET A 124 18.90 12.62 12.06
C MET A 124 18.78 12.62 13.60
N ARG A 125 17.79 11.91 14.17
CA ARG A 125 17.49 11.98 15.61
C ARG A 125 18.23 10.93 16.45
N ALA A 126 18.48 9.77 15.88
CA ALA A 126 19.12 8.64 16.55
C ALA A 126 20.03 7.87 15.56
N PRO A 127 21.09 8.51 15.02
CA PRO A 127 21.99 7.89 14.05
C PRO A 127 22.64 6.60 14.56
N GLU A 128 22.84 6.47 15.88
CA GLU A 128 23.39 5.30 16.56
C GLU A 128 22.48 4.06 16.49
N LEU A 129 21.19 4.25 16.20
CA LEU A 129 20.24 3.14 16.01
C LEU A 129 20.18 2.67 14.56
N ALA A 130 20.68 3.46 13.59
CA ALA A 130 20.69 3.08 12.18
C ALA A 130 21.45 1.77 11.90
N PRO A 131 22.62 1.50 12.51
CA PRO A 131 23.32 0.21 12.34
C PRO A 131 22.58 -0.99 12.94
N GLN A 132 21.62 -0.77 13.85
CA GLN A 132 20.84 -1.84 14.49
C GLN A 132 19.68 -2.31 13.61
N LEU A 133 19.40 -1.62 12.49
CA LEU A 133 18.40 -2.01 11.51
C LEU A 133 18.90 -3.16 10.63
N VAL A 134 18.42 -4.36 10.95
CA VAL A 134 18.79 -5.62 10.30
C VAL A 134 18.04 -5.81 8.99
N SER A 135 16.74 -5.54 8.97
CA SER A 135 15.92 -5.82 7.79
C SER A 135 14.69 -4.93 7.63
N GLN A 136 14.13 -4.94 6.43
CA GLN A 136 12.86 -4.31 6.07
C GLN A 136 11.90 -5.36 5.54
N VAL A 137 10.74 -5.50 6.18
CA VAL A 137 9.66 -6.37 5.74
C VAL A 137 8.89 -5.68 4.62
N ASN A 138 8.69 -6.41 3.52
CA ASN A 138 7.90 -6.01 2.34
C ASN A 138 8.28 -4.67 1.71
N SER A 139 9.49 -4.17 2.01
CA SER A 139 10.03 -2.91 1.54
C SER A 139 11.55 -3.00 1.41
N CYS A 140 12.15 -2.06 0.68
CA CYS A 140 13.59 -1.99 0.47
C CYS A 140 14.01 -0.53 0.27
N LEU A 141 14.15 0.21 1.37
CA LEU A 141 14.52 1.62 1.35
C LEU A 141 15.93 1.81 1.92
N GLY A 142 16.78 2.49 1.16
CA GLY A 142 18.05 2.99 1.66
C GLY A 142 17.88 4.32 2.37
N PHE A 143 18.66 4.57 3.41
CA PHE A 143 18.70 5.84 4.13
C PHE A 143 20.11 6.12 4.69
N GLY A 144 20.36 7.34 5.15
CA GLY A 144 21.64 7.73 5.71
C GLY A 144 22.08 9.14 5.30
N GLU A 145 23.15 9.62 5.92
CA GLU A 145 23.73 10.95 5.66
C GLU A 145 25.15 10.83 5.09
N GLY A 146 25.46 11.70 4.13
CA GLY A 146 26.77 11.76 3.49
C GLY A 146 27.18 10.43 2.85
N LYS A 147 28.34 9.90 3.29
CA LYS A 147 28.91 8.64 2.76
C LYS A 147 28.35 7.38 3.44
N ALA A 148 27.68 7.52 4.59
CA ALA A 148 27.12 6.39 5.34
C ALA A 148 25.69 6.11 4.86
N LYS A 149 25.56 5.34 3.77
CA LYS A 149 24.27 4.84 3.29
C LYS A 149 24.02 3.44 3.83
N TYR A 150 22.91 3.27 4.50
CA TYR A 150 22.42 2.01 5.04
C TYR A 150 21.25 1.53 4.20
N THR A 151 21.27 0.27 3.79
CA THR A 151 20.15 -0.39 3.11
C THR A 151 19.88 -1.70 3.83
N PRO A 152 18.95 -1.71 4.80
CA PRO A 152 18.56 -2.94 5.49
C PRO A 152 18.07 -3.99 4.51
N ARG A 153 18.37 -5.26 4.79
CA ARG A 153 18.01 -6.39 3.92
C ARG A 153 16.48 -6.48 3.75
N PRO A 154 15.93 -6.62 2.53
CA PRO A 154 14.51 -6.86 2.38
C PRO A 154 14.14 -8.29 2.78
N VAL A 155 12.97 -8.44 3.38
CA VAL A 155 12.36 -9.68 3.82
C VAL A 155 10.93 -9.72 3.30
N LEU A 156 10.54 -10.81 2.67
CA LEU A 156 9.16 -11.03 2.25
C LEU A 156 8.40 -11.72 3.38
N LEU A 157 7.30 -11.09 3.84
CA LEU A 157 6.24 -11.75 4.58
C LEU A 157 4.96 -11.59 3.78
N GLN A 158 4.31 -12.71 3.45
CA GLN A 158 3.13 -12.71 2.58
C GLN A 158 2.02 -13.50 3.24
N ALA A 159 0.78 -13.04 3.07
CA ALA A 159 -0.40 -13.74 3.53
C ALA A 159 -0.48 -15.14 2.88
N THR A 160 -0.79 -16.14 3.69
CA THR A 160 -1.02 -17.52 3.23
C THR A 160 -2.48 -17.76 2.86
N GLY A 161 -3.41 -17.09 3.55
CA GLY A 161 -4.85 -17.11 3.28
C GLY A 161 -5.34 -15.91 2.46
N GLN A 162 -6.53 -16.04 1.87
CA GLN A 162 -7.21 -14.95 1.17
C GLN A 162 -8.05 -14.13 2.14
N ALA A 163 -7.85 -12.80 2.17
CA ALA A 163 -8.70 -11.87 2.91
C ALA A 163 -9.37 -10.88 1.94
N PHE A 164 -10.41 -11.33 1.24
CA PHE A 164 -11.28 -10.46 0.46
C PHE A 164 -12.46 -10.02 1.32
N ALA A 165 -12.71 -8.71 1.38
CA ALA A 165 -13.83 -8.14 2.11
C ALA A 165 -15.05 -8.08 1.18
N GLY A 166 -15.80 -9.19 1.09
CA GLY A 166 -17.05 -9.26 0.31
C GLY A 166 -16.87 -9.41 -1.20
N MET A 167 -17.99 -9.51 -1.92
CA MET A 167 -18.03 -9.55 -3.38
C MET A 167 -17.90 -8.14 -3.95
N ALA A 168 -17.07 -7.96 -4.97
CA ALA A 168 -16.99 -6.70 -5.69
C ALA A 168 -18.27 -6.44 -6.50
N SER A 169 -18.74 -5.20 -6.50
CA SER A 169 -19.75 -4.73 -7.44
C SER A 169 -19.10 -3.84 -8.49
N PHE A 170 -19.71 -3.78 -9.68
CA PHE A 170 -19.13 -3.12 -10.85
C PHE A 170 -20.00 -1.96 -11.28
N ARG A 171 -19.43 -0.80 -11.61
CA ARG A 171 -20.18 0.39 -12.02
C ARG A 171 -19.57 1.02 -13.26
N GLU A 172 -20.39 1.64 -14.10
CA GLU A 172 -19.88 2.40 -15.24
C GLU A 172 -19.09 3.60 -14.76
N PHE A 173 -17.99 3.90 -15.44
CA PHE A 173 -17.23 5.11 -15.18
C PHE A 173 -17.80 6.28 -15.98
N TYR A 174 -18.17 7.35 -15.28
CA TYR A 174 -18.56 8.62 -15.89
C TYR A 174 -17.52 9.70 -15.60
N PHE A 175 -17.19 10.51 -16.61
CA PHE A 175 -16.29 11.65 -16.46
C PHE A 175 -16.92 12.92 -17.04
N ASN A 176 -16.83 14.00 -16.27
CA ASN A 176 -17.19 15.35 -16.69
C ASN A 176 -16.16 16.34 -16.13
N ASP A 177 -15.60 17.18 -17.00
CA ASP A 177 -14.57 18.16 -16.63
C ASP A 177 -15.16 19.48 -16.08
N CYS A 178 -16.48 19.68 -16.15
CA CYS A 178 -17.17 20.85 -15.62
C CYS A 178 -17.46 20.77 -14.11
N GLY A 179 -17.21 19.62 -13.46
CA GLY A 179 -17.42 19.45 -12.02
C GLY A 179 -17.06 18.06 -11.51
N ILE A 180 -16.21 18.00 -10.47
CA ILE A 180 -15.81 16.75 -9.83
C ILE A 180 -17.02 16.15 -9.09
N GLU A 181 -17.81 16.99 -8.45
CA GLU A 181 -18.98 16.61 -7.65
C GLU A 181 -20.06 15.93 -8.52
N ASP A 182 -20.36 16.48 -9.71
CA ASP A 182 -21.28 15.86 -10.68
C ASP A 182 -20.74 14.51 -11.15
N SER A 183 -19.44 14.43 -11.45
CA SER A 183 -18.81 13.18 -11.85
C SER A 183 -18.93 12.12 -10.77
N VAL A 184 -18.57 12.44 -9.52
CA VAL A 184 -18.67 11.51 -8.38
C VAL A 184 -20.11 11.08 -8.17
N ALA A 185 -21.07 12.02 -8.13
CA ALA A 185 -22.48 11.71 -7.92
C ALA A 185 -23.04 10.78 -8.99
N ARG A 186 -22.71 10.98 -10.27
CA ARG A 186 -23.15 10.10 -11.36
C ARG A 186 -22.55 8.71 -11.28
N ASN A 187 -21.28 8.58 -10.87
CA ASN A 187 -20.67 7.27 -10.63
C ASN A 187 -21.27 6.55 -9.40
N GLU A 188 -21.71 7.31 -8.39
CA GLU A 188 -22.37 6.74 -7.20
C GLU A 188 -23.80 6.28 -7.49
N LEU A 189 -24.53 7.04 -8.32
CA LEU A 189 -25.89 6.71 -8.77
C LEU A 189 -25.92 5.65 -9.87
N ALA A 190 -24.78 5.33 -10.49
CA ALA A 190 -24.69 4.24 -11.45
C ALA A 190 -25.04 2.91 -10.75
N GLY A 191 -26.05 2.23 -11.28
CA GLY A 191 -26.45 0.91 -10.81
C GLY A 191 -25.33 -0.11 -11.03
N ASP A 192 -25.37 -1.21 -10.26
CA ASP A 192 -24.41 -2.28 -10.43
C ASP A 192 -24.60 -2.94 -11.82
N LEU A 193 -23.49 -3.09 -12.52
CA LEU A 193 -23.39 -3.79 -13.79
C LEU A 193 -23.48 -5.30 -13.56
N PRO A 194 -24.13 -6.03 -14.48
CA PRO A 194 -24.12 -7.48 -14.42
C PRO A 194 -22.71 -7.99 -14.72
N ALA A 195 -22.28 -9.04 -13.99
CA ALA A 195 -20.91 -9.54 -14.04
C ALA A 195 -20.51 -10.10 -15.42
N ASP A 196 -21.49 -10.56 -16.20
CA ASP A 196 -21.32 -11.03 -17.58
C ASP A 196 -20.83 -9.94 -18.54
N LYS A 197 -21.05 -8.66 -18.22
CA LYS A 197 -20.50 -7.54 -19.00
C LYS A 197 -18.97 -7.56 -19.06
N LEU A 198 -18.30 -8.06 -18.03
CA LEU A 198 -16.84 -8.20 -18.02
C LEU A 198 -16.35 -9.28 -18.99
N ALA A 199 -17.17 -10.30 -19.24
CA ALA A 199 -16.84 -11.41 -20.14
C ALA A 199 -16.89 -11.02 -21.62
N LEU A 200 -17.40 -9.83 -21.94
CA LEU A 200 -17.44 -9.30 -23.32
C LEU A 200 -16.06 -8.86 -23.83
N TYR A 201 -15.07 -8.75 -22.95
CA TYR A 201 -13.75 -8.19 -23.27
C TYR A 201 -12.67 -9.28 -23.32
N GLY A 202 -11.85 -9.27 -24.37
CA GLY A 202 -10.77 -10.24 -24.55
C GLY A 202 -9.52 -9.95 -23.71
N GLU A 203 -9.29 -8.66 -23.39
CA GLU A 203 -8.18 -8.22 -22.54
C GLU A 203 -8.69 -7.25 -21.45
N VAL A 204 -8.25 -7.47 -20.22
CA VAL A 204 -8.66 -6.66 -19.06
C VAL A 204 -7.42 -6.16 -18.33
N THR A 205 -7.29 -4.84 -18.22
CA THR A 205 -6.31 -4.20 -17.35
C THR A 205 -6.96 -3.84 -16.02
N TYR A 206 -6.47 -4.42 -14.93
CA TYR A 206 -6.92 -4.12 -13.58
C TYR A 206 -5.92 -3.24 -12.85
N ILE A 207 -6.40 -2.11 -12.31
CA ILE A 207 -5.62 -1.16 -11.53
C ILE A 207 -6.30 -0.95 -10.17
N PRO A 208 -5.79 -1.54 -9.07
CA PRO A 208 -6.25 -1.21 -7.72
C PRO A 208 -5.75 0.20 -7.34
N VAL A 209 -6.65 1.17 -7.34
CA VAL A 209 -6.34 2.59 -7.10
C VAL A 209 -6.21 2.84 -5.60
N THR A 210 -4.97 2.93 -5.10
CA THR A 210 -4.73 3.29 -3.71
C THR A 210 -4.93 4.78 -3.46
N GLY A 211 -5.20 5.16 -2.20
CA GLY A 211 -5.28 6.57 -1.83
C GLY A 211 -3.99 7.33 -2.10
N VAL A 212 -2.83 6.67 -1.93
CA VAL A 212 -1.50 7.21 -2.25
C VAL A 212 -1.35 7.43 -3.77
N ALA A 213 -1.70 6.42 -4.57
CA ALA A 213 -1.57 6.50 -6.03
C ALA A 213 -2.51 7.56 -6.63
N ALA A 214 -3.76 7.64 -6.15
CA ALA A 214 -4.70 8.65 -6.62
C ALA A 214 -4.25 10.09 -6.33
N ALA A 215 -3.37 10.30 -5.36
CA ALA A 215 -2.78 11.60 -5.04
C ALA A 215 -1.51 11.92 -5.85
N ASP A 216 -0.96 10.96 -6.62
CA ASP A 216 0.25 11.17 -7.43
C ASP A 216 -0.12 11.69 -8.83
N PRO A 217 0.31 12.92 -9.21
CA PRO A 217 0.10 13.48 -10.53
C PRO A 217 0.60 12.60 -11.69
N ALA A 218 1.74 11.94 -11.51
CA ALA A 218 2.32 11.07 -12.54
C ALA A 218 1.46 9.82 -12.76
N PHE A 219 0.91 9.26 -11.68
CA PHE A 219 -0.03 8.15 -11.74
C PHE A 219 -1.35 8.56 -12.40
N ASN A 220 -1.89 9.73 -12.06
CA ASN A 220 -3.13 10.24 -12.66
C ASN A 220 -2.98 10.46 -14.18
N LEU A 221 -1.86 11.02 -14.64
CA LEU A 221 -1.55 11.12 -16.07
C LEU A 221 -1.50 9.73 -16.73
N TYR A 222 -0.86 8.76 -16.08
CA TYR A 222 -0.79 7.38 -16.56
C TYR A 222 -2.18 6.72 -16.66
N VAL A 223 -3.06 6.88 -15.65
CA VAL A 223 -4.43 6.37 -15.72
C VAL A 223 -5.19 7.04 -16.86
N ALA A 224 -5.06 8.35 -17.08
CA ALA A 224 -5.69 9.03 -18.20
C ALA A 224 -5.20 8.51 -19.57
N GLN A 225 -3.91 8.19 -19.69
CA GLN A 225 -3.36 7.54 -20.88
C GLN A 225 -3.97 6.14 -21.10
N ARG A 226 -4.12 5.35 -20.04
CA ARG A 226 -4.78 4.04 -20.11
C ARG A 226 -6.25 4.17 -20.50
N ILE A 227 -7.00 5.12 -19.94
CA ILE A 227 -8.39 5.42 -20.35
C ILE A 227 -8.44 5.74 -21.85
N ARG A 228 -7.61 6.65 -22.35
CA ARG A 228 -7.57 6.99 -23.78
C ARG A 228 -7.23 5.79 -24.67
N ALA A 229 -6.36 4.90 -24.21
CA ALA A 229 -6.00 3.70 -24.95
C ALA A 229 -7.18 2.73 -25.08
N VAL A 230 -7.94 2.50 -24.01
CA VAL A 230 -9.10 1.58 -24.07
C VAL A 230 -10.26 2.16 -24.87
N LEU A 231 -10.45 3.48 -24.86
CA LEU A 231 -11.48 4.13 -25.69
C LEU A 231 -11.22 3.99 -27.19
N ARG A 232 -9.98 3.74 -27.60
CA ARG A 232 -9.60 3.48 -29.00
C ARG A 232 -9.65 1.99 -29.37
N THR A 233 -9.87 1.12 -28.38
CA THR A 233 -9.69 -0.33 -28.52
C THR A 233 -10.90 -1.05 -27.88
N PRO A 234 -12.00 -1.24 -28.62
CA PRO A 234 -13.28 -1.72 -28.10
C PRO A 234 -13.22 -3.03 -27.33
N GLU A 235 -12.29 -3.92 -27.67
CA GLU A 235 -12.06 -5.24 -27.09
C GLU A 235 -11.32 -5.21 -25.74
N ARG A 236 -10.85 -4.03 -25.31
CA ARG A 236 -10.10 -3.84 -24.06
C ARG A 236 -10.95 -3.18 -22.99
N LEU A 237 -10.83 -3.71 -21.77
CA LEU A 237 -11.44 -3.15 -20.58
C LEU A 237 -10.40 -2.60 -19.62
N LEU A 238 -10.68 -1.42 -19.06
CA LEU A 238 -9.97 -0.89 -17.90
C LEU A 238 -10.85 -1.02 -16.64
N LEU A 239 -10.39 -1.85 -15.70
CA LEU A 239 -10.98 -1.98 -14.37
C LEU A 239 -10.21 -1.14 -13.36
N LEU A 240 -10.89 -0.15 -12.77
CA LEU A 240 -10.37 0.70 -11.71
C LEU A 240 -10.94 0.21 -10.38
N GLY A 241 -10.13 -0.49 -9.60
CA GLY A 241 -10.55 -1.09 -8.34
C GLY A 241 -10.37 -0.17 -7.16
N ALA A 242 -11.36 -0.18 -6.26
CA ALA A 242 -11.18 0.33 -4.92
C ALA A 242 -10.02 -0.37 -4.21
N PRO A 243 -9.31 0.32 -3.30
CA PRO A 243 -8.23 -0.29 -2.55
C PRO A 243 -8.77 -1.42 -1.65
N LEU A 244 -7.86 -2.27 -1.17
CA LEU A 244 -8.13 -3.30 -0.16
C LEU A 244 -8.72 -2.67 1.11
N ALA A 245 -10.06 -2.58 1.18
CA ALA A 245 -10.89 -2.00 2.24
C ALA A 245 -10.07 -1.42 3.41
N ALA A 246 -9.62 -0.18 3.24
CA ALA A 246 -8.69 0.49 4.14
C ALA A 246 -9.44 1.39 5.16
N GLY A 247 -10.31 0.79 5.96
CA GLY A 247 -11.08 1.48 7.01
C GLY A 247 -12.01 2.60 6.49
N LYS A 248 -12.38 3.54 7.36
CA LYS A 248 -13.28 4.66 7.03
C LYS A 248 -12.67 5.69 6.06
N GLU A 249 -11.35 5.66 5.84
CA GLU A 249 -10.64 6.71 5.10
C GLU A 249 -10.59 6.48 3.59
N ASP A 250 -10.64 5.23 3.15
CA ASP A 250 -10.50 4.82 1.74
C ASP A 250 -11.81 4.21 1.22
N THR A 251 -12.88 5.00 1.24
CA THR A 251 -14.17 4.64 0.62
C THR A 251 -14.13 4.82 -0.90
N VAL A 252 -14.97 4.08 -1.63
CA VAL A 252 -15.13 4.23 -3.09
C VAL A 252 -15.35 5.70 -3.49
N PRO A 253 -16.26 6.47 -2.85
CA PRO A 253 -16.41 7.90 -3.09
C PRO A 253 -15.12 8.71 -2.99
N ARG A 254 -14.36 8.53 -1.90
CA ARG A 254 -13.13 9.30 -1.66
C ARG A 254 -12.04 8.97 -2.67
N MET A 255 -11.90 7.69 -3.01
CA MET A 255 -11.00 7.26 -4.07
C MET A 255 -11.40 7.90 -5.40
N LEU A 256 -12.69 7.85 -5.77
CA LEU A 256 -13.19 8.46 -7.00
C LEU A 256 -12.97 9.98 -7.02
N THR A 257 -13.27 10.69 -5.94
CA THR A 257 -13.02 12.14 -5.85
C THR A 257 -11.56 12.47 -6.10
N ARG A 258 -10.62 11.74 -5.48
CA ARG A 258 -9.17 11.97 -5.66
C ARG A 258 -8.73 11.67 -7.09
N LEU A 259 -9.15 10.51 -7.62
CA LEU A 259 -8.82 10.11 -8.98
C LEU A 259 -9.38 11.09 -10.00
N LEU A 260 -10.67 11.44 -9.93
CA LEU A 260 -11.32 12.37 -10.86
C LEU A 260 -10.69 13.76 -10.79
N ARG A 261 -10.34 14.25 -9.60
CA ARG A 261 -9.58 15.49 -9.43
C ARG A 261 -8.23 15.42 -10.13
N GLY A 262 -7.47 14.35 -9.90
CA GLY A 262 -6.18 14.15 -10.55
C GLY A 262 -6.28 14.01 -12.08
N LEU A 263 -7.32 13.34 -12.58
CA LEU A 263 -7.60 13.24 -14.01
C LEU A 263 -7.95 14.60 -14.62
N LEU A 264 -8.71 15.44 -13.91
CA LEU A 264 -9.02 16.80 -14.34
C LEU A 264 -7.76 17.69 -14.39
N GLU A 265 -6.93 17.62 -13.34
CA GLU A 265 -5.73 18.46 -13.20
C GLU A 265 -4.58 18.03 -14.11
N HIS A 266 -4.44 16.73 -14.38
CA HIS A 266 -3.25 16.16 -15.03
C HIS A 266 -3.53 15.20 -16.18
N GLY A 267 -4.76 14.72 -16.32
CA GLY A 267 -5.12 13.70 -17.31
C GLY A 267 -5.19 14.22 -18.73
N GLY A 268 -5.28 15.53 -18.94
CA GLY A 268 -5.57 16.15 -20.23
C GLY A 268 -7.02 15.92 -20.67
N VAL A 269 -7.32 16.14 -21.95
CA VAL A 269 -8.71 16.05 -22.44
C VAL A 269 -9.19 14.60 -22.46
N LEU A 270 -10.24 14.30 -21.69
CA LEU A 270 -11.01 13.06 -21.70
C LEU A 270 -12.46 13.36 -22.13
N PRO A 271 -13.17 12.44 -22.79
CA PRO A 271 -14.55 12.67 -23.21
C PRO A 271 -15.49 12.88 -22.02
N ARG A 272 -16.41 13.84 -22.16
CA ARG A 272 -17.46 14.14 -21.18
C ARG A 272 -18.64 13.18 -21.36
N ALA A 273 -18.50 11.94 -20.92
CA ALA A 273 -19.50 10.90 -21.13
C ALA A 273 -19.33 9.73 -20.17
N VAL A 274 -20.28 8.81 -20.22
CA VAL A 274 -20.08 7.44 -19.74
C VAL A 274 -19.06 6.76 -20.64
N LEU A 275 -18.02 6.20 -20.05
CA LEU A 275 -16.95 5.50 -20.75
C LEU A 275 -17.17 3.99 -20.62
N GLY A 276 -17.89 3.38 -21.57
CA GLY A 276 -18.36 1.99 -21.46
C GLY A 276 -17.27 0.93 -21.22
N ASN A 277 -16.04 1.19 -21.66
CA ASN A 277 -14.88 0.30 -21.49
C ASN A 277 -14.00 0.66 -20.29
N VAL A 278 -14.50 1.52 -19.41
CA VAL A 278 -13.89 1.85 -18.12
C VAL A 278 -14.92 1.55 -17.04
N ILE A 279 -14.59 0.62 -16.15
CA ILE A 279 -15.50 0.17 -15.09
C ILE A 279 -14.81 0.35 -13.74
N ILE A 280 -15.59 0.78 -12.75
CA ILE A 280 -15.17 0.88 -11.37
C ILE A 280 -15.55 -0.43 -10.67
N ALA A 281 -14.59 -1.07 -10.01
CA ALA A 281 -14.86 -2.14 -9.06
C ALA A 281 -14.89 -1.56 -7.64
N THR A 282 -15.96 -1.83 -6.89
CA THR A 282 -16.18 -1.24 -5.55
C THR A 282 -15.34 -1.87 -4.44
N ALA A 283 -14.64 -2.97 -4.74
CA ALA A 283 -13.72 -3.65 -3.85
C ALA A 283 -12.52 -4.21 -4.63
N LEU A 284 -11.52 -4.73 -3.91
CA LEU A 284 -10.49 -5.55 -4.51
C LEU A 284 -11.13 -6.84 -5.06
N LEU A 285 -10.86 -7.17 -6.33
CA LEU A 285 -11.41 -8.35 -6.99
C LEU A 285 -10.86 -9.63 -6.35
N ALA A 286 -11.75 -10.53 -5.92
CA ALA A 286 -11.37 -11.90 -5.58
C ALA A 286 -11.07 -12.71 -6.85
N PRO A 287 -10.35 -13.84 -6.77
CA PRO A 287 -10.09 -14.68 -7.95
C PRO A 287 -11.36 -15.13 -8.69
N ALA A 288 -12.47 -15.27 -7.98
CA ALA A 288 -13.77 -15.62 -8.54
C ALA A 288 -14.45 -14.45 -9.29
N ASP A 289 -14.10 -13.20 -8.96
CA ASP A 289 -14.63 -11.99 -9.62
C ASP A 289 -13.83 -11.63 -10.89
N LEU A 290 -12.68 -12.29 -11.12
CA LEU A 290 -11.84 -12.04 -12.28
C LEU A 290 -12.45 -12.72 -13.52
N PRO A 291 -12.66 -11.98 -14.62
CA PRO A 291 -13.20 -12.57 -15.85
C PRO A 291 -12.22 -13.57 -16.46
N ASP A 292 -12.76 -14.52 -17.23
CA ASP A 292 -11.96 -15.48 -18.01
C ASP A 292 -11.42 -14.81 -19.28
N ALA A 293 -10.50 -13.87 -19.07
CA ALA A 293 -9.88 -13.04 -20.10
C ALA A 293 -8.37 -12.97 -19.89
N LYS A 294 -7.65 -12.36 -20.83
CA LYS A 294 -6.24 -12.05 -20.60
C LYS A 294 -6.12 -10.88 -19.62
N LEU A 295 -5.69 -11.18 -18.40
CA LEU A 295 -5.61 -10.19 -17.31
C LEU A 295 -4.21 -9.57 -17.20
N GLU A 296 -4.16 -8.24 -17.19
CA GLU A 296 -3.00 -7.44 -16.76
C GLU A 296 -3.31 -6.81 -15.40
N LEU A 297 -2.44 -6.98 -14.41
CA LEU A 297 -2.50 -6.24 -13.14
C LEU A 297 -1.45 -5.12 -13.15
N VAL A 298 -1.87 -3.89 -12.89
CA VAL A 298 -0.97 -2.75 -12.70
C VAL A 298 -0.96 -2.38 -11.23
N ILE A 299 0.13 -2.66 -10.54
CA ILE A 299 0.34 -2.38 -9.12
C ILE A 299 0.91 -0.97 -8.96
N PRO A 300 0.17 -0.05 -8.33
CA PRO A 300 0.68 1.29 -8.09
C PRO A 300 1.46 1.42 -6.77
N GLU A 301 2.03 2.61 -6.54
CA GLU A 301 2.66 2.94 -5.25
C GLU A 301 1.64 2.84 -4.10
N GLY A 302 2.11 2.38 -2.94
CA GLY A 302 1.28 2.20 -1.74
C GLY A 302 0.35 0.97 -1.79
N PHE A 303 0.39 0.16 -2.85
CA PHE A 303 -0.35 -1.10 -2.89
C PHE A 303 0.27 -2.14 -1.95
N GLU A 304 -0.55 -2.66 -1.04
CA GLU A 304 -0.15 -3.61 0.00
C GLU A 304 -0.11 -5.04 -0.55
N PHE A 305 0.81 -5.31 -1.48
CA PHE A 305 0.89 -6.59 -2.19
C PHE A 305 1.03 -7.81 -1.27
N TRP A 306 1.63 -7.62 -0.09
CA TRP A 306 1.83 -8.65 0.90
C TRP A 306 0.53 -9.18 1.52
N ARG A 307 -0.59 -8.46 1.38
CA ARG A 307 -1.92 -8.87 1.88
C ARG A 307 -2.54 -9.99 1.04
N LEU A 308 -2.00 -10.26 -0.15
CA LEU A 308 -2.55 -11.23 -1.07
C LEU A 308 -1.59 -12.41 -1.25
N PRO A 309 -2.12 -13.65 -1.29
CA PRO A 309 -1.29 -14.82 -1.49
C PRO A 309 -0.78 -14.88 -2.93
N ARG A 310 0.34 -15.59 -3.14
CA ARG A 310 0.90 -15.82 -4.48
C ARG A 310 -0.12 -16.35 -5.50
N ALA A 311 -1.05 -17.19 -5.05
CA ALA A 311 -2.11 -17.76 -5.88
C ALA A 311 -3.05 -16.69 -6.50
N TYR A 312 -3.18 -15.53 -5.87
CA TYR A 312 -3.89 -14.39 -6.44
C TYR A 312 -3.16 -13.87 -7.69
N TYR A 313 -1.85 -13.62 -7.54
CA TYR A 313 -1.01 -13.06 -8.60
C TYR A 313 -0.88 -13.99 -9.81
N SER A 314 -0.91 -15.30 -9.62
CA SER A 314 -0.86 -16.27 -10.72
C SER A 314 -2.07 -16.24 -11.67
N ARG A 315 -3.16 -15.54 -11.31
CA ARG A 315 -4.30 -15.33 -12.21
C ARG A 315 -4.00 -14.31 -13.31
N PHE A 316 -2.99 -13.46 -13.12
CA PHE A 316 -2.66 -12.41 -14.08
C PHE A 316 -1.61 -12.88 -15.06
N SER A 317 -1.91 -12.75 -16.35
CA SER A 317 -0.97 -13.05 -17.44
C SER A 317 0.24 -12.12 -17.46
N ARG A 318 0.06 -10.90 -16.92
CA ARG A 318 1.09 -9.87 -16.80
C ARG A 318 0.88 -9.07 -15.53
N ILE A 319 1.96 -8.79 -14.82
CA ILE A 319 1.97 -7.90 -13.66
C ILE A 319 2.97 -6.77 -13.95
N SER A 320 2.49 -5.55 -13.88
CA SER A 320 3.27 -4.33 -14.00
C SER A 320 3.32 -3.62 -12.64
N VAL A 321 4.44 -3.01 -12.30
CA VAL A 321 4.59 -2.16 -11.11
C VAL A 321 4.95 -0.75 -11.58
N THR A 322 4.15 0.24 -11.19
CA THR A 322 4.43 1.62 -11.55
C THR A 322 5.48 2.23 -10.64
N VAL A 323 6.46 2.92 -11.21
CA VAL A 323 7.53 3.59 -10.46
C VAL A 323 7.76 4.98 -11.07
N PRO A 324 7.94 6.05 -10.28
CA PRO A 324 8.31 7.34 -10.82
C PRO A 324 9.58 7.25 -11.69
N ARG A 325 9.61 7.90 -12.86
CA ARG A 325 10.68 7.73 -13.87
C ARG A 325 12.10 7.95 -13.36
N HIS A 326 12.26 8.89 -12.43
CA HIS A 326 13.53 9.26 -11.81
C HIS A 326 14.01 8.26 -10.75
N ARG A 327 13.20 7.28 -10.37
CA ARG A 327 13.55 6.25 -9.39
C ARG A 327 13.95 4.97 -10.10
N ALA A 328 15.06 4.39 -9.64
CA ALA A 328 15.41 3.01 -9.95
C ALA A 328 14.73 2.10 -8.93
N MET A 329 14.18 0.97 -9.39
CA MET A 329 13.77 -0.10 -8.50
C MET A 329 15.04 -0.84 -8.04
N PRO A 330 15.31 -0.94 -6.72
CA PRO A 330 16.43 -1.74 -6.23
C PRO A 330 16.33 -3.20 -6.72
N PRO A 331 17.43 -3.84 -7.13
CA PRO A 331 17.43 -5.24 -7.54
C PRO A 331 16.81 -6.18 -6.50
N GLU A 332 17.04 -5.89 -5.22
CA GLU A 332 16.54 -6.67 -4.10
C GLU A 332 15.02 -6.53 -3.94
N LEU A 333 14.47 -5.32 -4.19
CA LEU A 333 13.02 -5.11 -4.27
C LEU A 333 12.42 -5.89 -5.44
N GLN A 334 13.07 -5.86 -6.61
CA GLN A 334 12.60 -6.62 -7.77
C GLN A 334 12.61 -8.13 -7.51
N ALA A 335 13.64 -8.66 -6.84
CA ALA A 335 13.72 -10.06 -6.46
C ALA A 335 12.63 -10.45 -5.45
N MET A 336 12.38 -9.61 -4.46
CA MET A 336 11.28 -9.80 -3.49
C MET A 336 9.92 -9.84 -4.19
N LEU A 337 9.63 -8.88 -5.07
CA LEU A 337 8.38 -8.83 -5.82
C LEU A 337 8.24 -10.03 -6.78
N THR A 338 9.33 -10.45 -7.43
CA THR A 338 9.34 -11.66 -8.27
C THR A 338 8.96 -12.89 -7.46
N THR A 339 9.44 -12.99 -6.21
CA THR A 339 9.11 -14.07 -5.30
C THR A 339 7.63 -14.01 -4.88
N ALA A 340 7.15 -12.82 -4.50
CA ALA A 340 5.77 -12.60 -4.06
C ALA A 340 4.73 -12.89 -5.16
N PHE A 341 5.05 -12.51 -6.40
CA PHE A 341 4.16 -12.68 -7.56
C PHE A 341 4.32 -14.02 -8.26
N GLY A 342 5.46 -14.69 -8.06
CA GLY A 342 5.82 -15.91 -8.79
C GLY A 342 6.29 -15.69 -10.22
N ALA A 343 6.36 -14.43 -10.67
CA ALA A 343 6.86 -14.03 -11.98
C ALA A 343 7.51 -12.64 -11.86
N ARG A 344 8.48 -12.34 -12.73
CA ARG A 344 9.16 -11.05 -12.72
C ARG A 344 8.19 -9.94 -13.19
N PRO A 345 7.89 -8.93 -12.36
CA PRO A 345 7.02 -7.85 -12.78
C PRO A 345 7.69 -6.97 -13.83
N GLN A 346 6.89 -6.44 -14.75
CA GLN A 346 7.30 -5.37 -15.64
C GLN A 346 7.34 -4.05 -14.87
N ILE A 347 8.31 -3.19 -15.18
CA ILE A 347 8.45 -1.90 -14.52
C ILE A 347 7.93 -0.82 -15.45
N GLU A 348 6.85 -0.16 -15.05
CA GLU A 348 6.25 0.94 -15.81
C GLU A 348 6.69 2.27 -15.20
N ARG A 349 7.52 3.00 -15.94
CA ARG A 349 8.07 4.27 -15.47
C ARG A 349 7.07 5.39 -15.73
N LEU A 350 6.65 6.06 -14.66
CA LEU A 350 5.69 7.16 -14.73
C LEU A 350 6.41 8.47 -15.03
N ASP A 351 6.01 9.11 -16.11
CA ASP A 351 6.45 10.45 -16.45
C ASP A 351 5.76 11.49 -15.54
N PRO A 352 6.51 12.50 -15.06
CA PRO A 352 5.86 13.63 -14.41
C PRO A 352 4.93 14.32 -15.42
N PRO A 353 3.81 14.90 -14.96
CA PRO A 353 2.97 15.69 -15.85
C PRO A 353 3.80 16.81 -16.49
N PRO A 354 3.52 17.19 -17.75
CA PRO A 354 4.15 18.35 -18.34
C PRO A 354 3.90 19.53 -17.41
N ARG A 355 4.95 20.31 -17.11
CA ARG A 355 4.78 21.58 -16.41
C ARG A 355 3.82 22.41 -17.26
N SER A 356 2.58 22.56 -16.82
CA SER A 356 1.74 23.59 -17.39
C SER A 356 2.52 24.88 -17.24
N ALA A 357 2.82 25.55 -18.37
CA ALA A 357 3.18 26.95 -18.32
C ALA A 357 2.05 27.59 -17.50
N ARG A 358 2.38 28.09 -16.31
CA ARG A 358 1.44 28.89 -15.54
C ARG A 358 0.83 29.86 -16.54
N ALA A 359 -0.49 29.84 -16.69
CA ALA A 359 -1.20 30.86 -17.41
C ALA A 359 -0.64 32.20 -16.91
N GLY A 360 -0.01 32.94 -17.83
CA GLY A 360 0.38 34.30 -17.57
C GLY A 360 -0.90 35.06 -17.27
N SER A 361 -1.12 35.33 -16.00
CA SER A 361 -1.91 36.46 -15.53
C SER A 361 -0.93 37.43 -14.89
N ASP A 362 0.04 37.88 -15.69
CA ASP A 362 0.47 39.27 -15.55
C ASP A 362 -0.57 40.05 -16.35
N GLY A 363 -1.45 40.69 -15.61
CA GLY A 363 -2.35 41.69 -16.18
C GLY A 363 -1.50 42.87 -16.62
N ASP A 364 -1.44 43.07 -17.94
CA ASP A 364 -1.22 44.36 -18.58
C ASP A 364 -2.48 44.64 -19.42
N GLU A 365 -3.38 45.44 -18.85
CA GLU A 365 -3.98 46.67 -19.41
C GLU A 365 -5.19 47.13 -18.57
#